data_AF-A0A4W5R2D4-F1
#
_entry.id   AF-A0A4W5R2D4-F1
#
_cell.length_a   1.000
_cell.length_b   1.000
_cell.length_c   1.000
_cell.angle_alpha   90.00
_cell.angle_beta   90.00
_cell.angle_gamma   90.00
#
_symmetry.space_group_name_H-M   'P 1'
#
loop_
_entity.id
_entity.type
_entity.pdbx_description
1 polymer ?
#
loop_
_entity_poly.entity_id
_entity_poly.type
_entity_poly.pdbx_seq_one_letter_code
_entity_poly.pdbx_strand_id
1 'polypeptide(L)'
;VTTADTRGSFTKQQVQTSQDRPKVAFSAGFTDSGSVGPFNTETTLVYSRVITNISKAYSWITGAFTALVRGVYYIRVTASHTGSSEYMGISMFKNGQSIMYSRGNNAGGYETLSKA
;
A
#
# COMPACT_ATOMS: atom_id res chain seq x y z
N VAL A 1 -27.54 22.86 -59.65
CA VAL A 1 -27.73 22.85 -58.18
C VAL A 1 -27.55 21.42 -57.72
N THR A 2 -26.38 21.10 -57.17
CA THR A 2 -26.08 19.76 -56.65
C THR A 2 -25.57 19.96 -55.23
N THR A 3 -26.46 19.84 -54.25
CA THR A 3 -26.10 19.90 -52.83
C THR A 3 -25.78 18.49 -52.35
N ALA A 4 -24.50 18.25 -52.06
CA ALA A 4 -24.04 17.06 -51.37
C ALA A 4 -24.33 17.19 -49.86
N ASP A 5 -25.03 16.18 -49.34
CA ASP A 5 -25.27 15.87 -47.93
C ASP A 5 -23.95 15.85 -47.15
N THR A 6 -23.81 16.71 -46.13
CA THR A 6 -22.75 16.58 -45.13
C THR A 6 -23.41 16.48 -43.76
N ARG A 7 -23.68 15.23 -43.36
CA ARG A 7 -24.10 14.86 -42.00
C ARG A 7 -23.08 15.40 -41.01
N GLY A 8 -23.56 16.33 -40.18
CA GLY A 8 -22.83 16.89 -39.05
C GLY A 8 -22.19 15.78 -38.24
N SER A 9 -20.89 15.94 -38.02
CA SER A 9 -20.04 15.11 -37.21
C SER A 9 -20.58 15.03 -35.78
N PHE A 10 -21.06 13.84 -35.40
CA PHE A 10 -21.25 13.51 -33.99
C PHE A 10 -19.85 13.40 -33.36
N THR A 11 -19.46 14.44 -32.60
CA THR A 11 -18.33 14.36 -31.68
C THR A 11 -18.55 13.15 -30.76
N LYS A 12 -17.67 12.15 -30.87
CA LYS A 12 -17.59 11.05 -29.91
C LYS A 12 -17.27 11.64 -28.54
N GLN A 13 -18.29 11.82 -27.72
CA GLN A 13 -18.10 11.98 -26.29
C GLN A 13 -17.46 10.66 -25.81
N GLN A 14 -16.17 10.70 -25.48
CA GLN A 14 -15.48 9.53 -24.95
C GLN A 14 -16.12 9.19 -23.61
N VAL A 15 -17.04 8.22 -23.63
CA VAL A 15 -17.42 7.48 -22.44
C VAL A 15 -16.15 6.79 -21.97
N GLN A 16 -15.53 7.34 -20.93
CA GLN A 16 -14.35 6.72 -20.32
C GLN A 16 -14.79 5.40 -19.67
N THR A 17 -14.77 4.33 -20.45
CA THR A 17 -15.07 3.00 -19.96
C THR A 17 -14.05 2.64 -18.88
N SER A 18 -14.47 1.89 -17.85
CA SER A 18 -13.64 1.48 -16.72
C SER A 18 -12.33 0.73 -17.09
N GLN A 19 -12.11 0.45 -18.38
CA GLN A 19 -10.89 -0.12 -18.96
C GLN A 19 -9.70 0.85 -18.94
N ASP A 20 -9.91 2.18 -18.95
CA ASP A 20 -8.83 3.17 -19.03
C ASP A 20 -8.21 3.56 -17.68
N ARG A 21 -8.85 3.24 -16.55
CA ARG A 21 -8.32 3.63 -15.24
C ARG A 21 -7.22 2.65 -14.80
N PRO A 22 -6.02 3.15 -14.45
CA PRO A 22 -4.97 2.30 -13.90
C PRO A 22 -5.47 1.55 -12.66
N LYS A 23 -5.49 0.22 -12.74
CA LYS A 23 -5.78 -0.63 -11.58
C LYS A 23 -4.53 -0.67 -10.70
N VAL A 24 -4.71 -0.47 -9.40
CA VAL A 24 -3.61 -0.46 -8.43
C VAL A 24 -4.01 -1.33 -7.25
N ALA A 25 -3.21 -2.33 -6.95
CA ALA A 25 -3.38 -3.19 -5.78
C ALA A 25 -2.05 -3.88 -5.45
N PHE A 26 -1.77 -4.06 -4.17
CA PHE A 26 -0.66 -4.87 -3.72
C PHE A 26 -1.01 -5.64 -2.46
N SER A 27 -0.34 -6.76 -2.25
CA SER A 27 -0.33 -7.51 -1.00
C SER A 27 1.03 -8.16 -0.85
N ALA A 28 1.62 -8.05 0.33
CA ALA A 28 2.91 -8.63 0.64
C ALA A 28 2.92 -9.21 2.06
N GLY A 29 3.61 -10.33 2.22
CA GLY A 29 3.93 -10.92 3.51
C GLY A 29 5.25 -10.39 4.05
N PHE A 30 5.42 -10.52 5.36
CA PHE A 30 6.70 -10.31 6.00
C PHE A 30 7.68 -11.42 5.62
N THR A 31 8.96 -11.28 5.99
CA THR A 31 9.98 -12.28 5.68
C THR A 31 9.70 -13.63 6.34
N ASP A 32 10.19 -14.72 5.75
CA ASP A 32 10.26 -16.06 6.32
C ASP A 32 11.62 -16.37 6.98
N SER A 33 12.54 -15.40 6.97
CA SER A 33 13.89 -15.54 7.53
C SER A 33 13.96 -15.44 9.07
N GLY A 34 12.83 -15.55 9.76
CA GLY A 34 12.74 -15.44 11.22
C GLY A 34 12.42 -14.03 11.72
N SER A 35 12.78 -13.76 12.98
CA SER A 35 12.51 -12.49 13.64
C SER A 35 13.38 -11.37 13.06
N VAL A 36 12.80 -10.18 12.86
CA VAL A 36 13.48 -9.01 12.31
C VAL A 36 13.33 -7.85 13.30
N GLY A 37 14.45 -7.43 13.87
CA GLY A 37 14.51 -6.58 15.06
C GLY A 37 15.29 -7.27 16.20
N PRO A 38 15.29 -6.71 17.42
CA PRO A 38 14.61 -5.48 17.82
C PRO A 38 15.23 -4.24 17.17
N PHE A 39 14.44 -3.18 17.03
CA PHE A 39 14.90 -1.88 16.51
C PHE A 39 14.93 -0.86 17.64
N ASN A 40 16.07 -0.21 17.84
CA ASN A 40 16.24 0.90 18.78
C ASN A 40 15.96 2.26 18.13
N THR A 41 15.89 2.32 16.81
CA THR A 41 15.53 3.50 16.01
C THR A 41 14.42 3.16 15.03
N GLU A 42 13.72 4.19 14.57
CA GLU A 42 12.70 4.02 13.53
C GLU A 42 13.32 3.37 12.28
N THR A 43 12.78 2.21 11.92
CA THR A 43 13.29 1.37 10.84
C THR A 43 12.14 0.96 9.94
N THR A 44 12.31 1.12 8.63
CA THR A 44 11.28 0.70 7.66
C THR A 44 11.12 -0.81 7.67
N LEU A 45 9.93 -1.28 8.02
CA LEU A 45 9.56 -2.70 7.90
C LEU A 45 9.30 -3.03 6.43
N VAL A 46 10.18 -3.84 5.83
CA VAL A 46 10.05 -4.28 4.44
C VAL A 46 9.33 -5.63 4.37
N TYR A 47 8.10 -5.62 3.85
CA TYR A 47 7.35 -6.84 3.54
C TYR A 47 7.85 -7.38 2.19
N SER A 48 8.94 -8.15 2.23
CA SER A 48 9.68 -8.58 1.03
C SER A 48 8.98 -9.67 0.22
N ARG A 49 8.05 -10.42 0.83
CA ARG A 49 7.33 -11.52 0.16
C ARG A 49 6.12 -11.00 -0.61
N VAL A 50 6.33 -10.57 -1.85
CA VAL A 50 5.25 -10.03 -2.70
C VAL A 50 4.29 -11.15 -3.14
N ILE A 51 3.00 -11.00 -2.84
CA ILE A 51 1.91 -11.91 -3.26
C ILE A 51 1.19 -11.33 -4.48
N THR A 52 0.93 -10.03 -4.51
CA THR A 52 0.33 -9.30 -5.63
C THR A 52 0.91 -7.90 -5.70
N ASN A 53 1.14 -7.38 -6.91
CA ASN A 53 1.66 -6.03 -7.13
C ASN A 53 1.24 -5.46 -8.51
N ILE A 54 -0.06 -5.24 -8.67
CA ILE A 54 -0.65 -4.63 -9.86
C ILE A 54 -0.11 -3.20 -9.98
N SER A 55 0.30 -2.79 -11.19
CA SER A 55 1.01 -1.54 -11.50
C SER A 55 2.43 -1.41 -10.95
N LYS A 56 2.96 -2.41 -10.24
CA LYS A 56 4.31 -2.42 -9.67
C LYS A 56 4.60 -1.23 -8.75
N ALA A 57 3.56 -0.72 -8.08
CA ALA A 57 3.62 0.47 -7.24
C ALA A 57 4.24 0.19 -5.85
N TYR A 58 4.32 -1.07 -5.41
CA TYR A 58 5.03 -1.46 -4.18
C TYR A 58 6.45 -1.95 -4.49
N SER A 59 7.44 -1.46 -3.74
CA SER A 59 8.84 -1.89 -3.84
C SER A 59 9.19 -2.87 -2.72
N TRP A 60 9.51 -4.12 -3.08
CA TRP A 60 9.96 -5.14 -2.12
C TRP A 60 11.39 -4.92 -1.60
N ILE A 61 12.11 -3.96 -2.18
CA ILE A 61 13.46 -3.56 -1.74
C ILE A 61 13.35 -2.48 -0.65
N THR A 62 12.44 -1.52 -0.82
CA THR A 62 12.34 -0.35 0.08
C THR A 62 11.15 -0.38 1.03
N GLY A 63 10.17 -1.28 0.81
CA GLY A 63 8.92 -1.33 1.58
C GLY A 63 7.94 -0.20 1.26
N ALA A 64 8.24 0.64 0.26
CA ALA A 64 7.43 1.81 -0.08
C ALA A 64 6.36 1.49 -1.13
N PHE A 65 5.17 2.05 -0.95
CA PHE A 65 4.12 2.13 -1.96
C PHE A 65 4.08 3.54 -2.56
N THR A 66 4.11 3.64 -3.89
CA THR A 66 4.03 4.91 -4.62
C THR A 66 2.68 5.03 -5.32
N ALA A 67 1.86 6.00 -4.91
CA ALA A 67 0.60 6.31 -5.58
C ALA A 67 0.84 6.92 -6.97
N LEU A 68 0.65 6.13 -8.04
CA LEU A 68 0.86 6.54 -9.43
C LEU A 68 -0.26 7.45 -9.98
N VAL A 69 -1.42 7.47 -9.34
CA VAL A 69 -2.59 8.27 -9.71
C VAL A 69 -3.18 8.94 -8.48
N ARG A 70 -3.92 10.03 -8.65
CA ARG A 70 -4.67 10.65 -7.55
C ARG A 70 -5.87 9.77 -7.21
N GLY A 71 -6.07 9.50 -5.93
CA GLY A 71 -7.19 8.69 -5.47
C GLY A 71 -7.16 8.45 -3.97
N VAL A 72 -8.13 7.67 -3.51
CA VAL A 72 -8.19 7.17 -2.14
C VAL A 72 -7.54 5.80 -2.11
N TYR A 73 -6.68 5.58 -1.12
CA TYR A 73 -5.97 4.34 -0.92
C TYR A 73 -6.32 3.78 0.44
N TYR A 74 -6.53 2.46 0.49
CA TYR A 74 -6.68 1.71 1.72
C TYR A 74 -5.43 0.86 1.91
N ILE A 75 -4.69 1.11 2.98
CA ILE A 75 -3.46 0.39 3.30
C ILE A 75 -3.60 -0.14 4.71
N ARG A 76 -3.58 -1.46 4.87
CA ARG A 76 -3.54 -2.12 6.17
C ARG A 76 -2.17 -2.72 6.37
N VAL A 77 -1.62 -2.49 7.56
CA VAL A 77 -0.38 -3.13 8.01
C VAL A 77 -0.68 -3.93 9.26
N THR A 78 -0.09 -5.13 9.34
CA THR A 78 -0.15 -5.98 10.52
C THR A 78 1.26 -6.42 10.85
N ALA A 79 1.71 -6.20 12.08
CA ALA A 79 2.92 -6.82 12.60
C ALA A 79 2.64 -7.49 13.95
N SER A 80 3.44 -8.50 14.24
CA SER A 80 3.38 -9.24 15.49
C SER A 80 4.77 -9.42 16.08
N HIS A 81 4.83 -9.54 17.40
CA HIS A 81 6.04 -9.93 18.08
C HIS A 81 5.73 -10.93 19.20
N THR A 82 6.74 -11.72 19.53
CA THR A 82 6.65 -12.83 20.50
C THR A 82 7.57 -12.64 21.71
N GLY A 83 8.35 -11.54 21.73
CA GLY A 83 9.22 -11.20 22.85
C GLY A 83 8.42 -10.88 24.10
N SER A 84 8.89 -11.31 25.27
CA SER A 84 8.26 -11.00 26.55
C SER A 84 8.83 -9.71 27.13
N SER A 85 7.96 -8.89 27.71
CA SER A 85 8.31 -7.58 28.30
C SER A 85 8.94 -6.57 27.33
N GLU A 86 8.76 -6.78 26.02
CA GLU A 86 9.19 -5.84 24.98
C GLU A 86 8.01 -4.99 24.50
N TYR A 87 8.33 -3.78 24.03
CA TYR A 87 7.36 -2.92 23.36
C TYR A 87 7.51 -3.08 21.86
N MET A 88 6.38 -3.17 21.15
CA MET A 88 6.33 -3.06 19.70
C MET A 88 5.56 -1.81 19.31
N GLY A 89 6.09 -1.08 18.35
CA GLY A 89 5.44 0.07 17.74
C GLY A 89 5.40 -0.09 16.23
N ILE A 90 4.28 0.31 15.62
CA ILE A 90 4.16 0.44 14.17
C ILE A 90 3.72 1.85 13.87
N SER A 91 4.48 2.51 12.99
CA SER A 91 4.15 3.80 12.40
C SER A 91 3.89 3.63 10.91
N MET A 92 2.93 4.37 10.35
CA MET A 92 2.77 4.50 8.91
C MET A 92 3.11 5.92 8.49
N PHE A 93 3.92 6.05 7.44
CA PHE A 93 4.38 7.33 6.92
C PHE A 93 3.83 7.61 5.53
N LYS A 94 3.43 8.86 5.30
CA LYS A 94 3.16 9.42 3.98
C LYS A 94 4.14 10.56 3.74
N ASN A 95 5.03 10.40 2.76
CA ASN A 95 6.02 11.41 2.37
C ASN A 95 6.83 11.96 3.56
N GLY A 96 7.28 11.07 4.45
CA GLY A 96 8.09 11.44 5.64
C GLY A 96 7.28 11.93 6.85
N GLN A 97 5.96 12.09 6.73
CA GLN A 97 5.09 12.45 7.85
C GLN A 97 4.36 11.22 8.41
N SER A 98 4.42 11.02 9.73
CA SER A 98 3.64 9.97 10.39
C SER A 98 2.15 10.30 10.31
N ILE A 99 1.37 9.40 9.73
CA ILE A 99 -0.09 9.51 9.61
C ILE A 99 -0.81 8.54 10.55
N MET A 100 -0.07 7.63 11.18
CA MET A 100 -0.60 6.59 12.03
C MET A 100 0.49 6.09 12.96
N TYR A 101 0.14 5.91 14.23
CA TYR A 101 0.97 5.23 15.22
C TYR A 101 0.11 4.24 16.01
N SER A 102 0.68 3.08 16.31
CA SER A 102 0.13 2.09 17.23
C SER A 102 1.27 1.50 18.06
N ARG A 103 1.06 1.37 19.36
CA ARG A 103 2.02 0.78 20.29
C ARG A 103 1.35 -0.30 21.11
N GLY A 104 2.11 -1.34 21.36
CA GLY A 104 1.72 -2.50 22.12
C GLY A 104 2.81 -2.93 23.10
N ASN A 105 2.39 -3.63 24.15
CA ASN A 105 3.31 -4.28 25.08
C ASN A 105 2.91 -5.74 25.27
N ASN A 106 3.88 -6.62 25.13
CA ASN A 106 3.65 -8.04 25.33
C ASN A 106 4.09 -8.46 26.73
N ALA A 107 3.14 -8.85 27.57
CA ALA A 107 3.38 -9.32 28.94
C ALA A 107 3.52 -10.86 29.04
N GLY A 108 4.01 -11.53 28.00
CA GLY A 108 4.30 -12.97 28.02
C GLY A 108 3.47 -13.86 27.07
N GLY A 109 3.16 -13.40 25.86
CA GLY A 109 2.36 -14.11 24.85
C GLY A 109 2.66 -13.66 23.41
N TYR A 110 1.62 -13.46 22.60
CA TYR A 110 1.71 -12.90 21.24
C TYR A 110 0.96 -11.57 21.20
N GLU A 111 1.56 -10.54 20.62
CA GLU A 111 0.86 -9.29 20.36
C GLU A 111 0.80 -9.02 18.86
N THR A 112 -0.37 -8.60 18.38
CA THR A 112 -0.58 -8.16 17.00
C THR A 112 -1.08 -6.73 17.01
N LEU A 113 -0.44 -5.86 16.22
CA LEU A 113 -0.93 -4.52 15.95
C LEU A 113 -1.40 -4.46 14.49
N SER A 114 -2.65 -4.04 14.28
CA SER A 114 -3.19 -3.79 12.96
C SER A 114 -3.93 -2.47 12.94
N LYS A 115 -3.73 -1.68 11.89
CA LYS A 115 -4.44 -0.41 11.69
C LYS A 115 -4.45 -0.10 10.20
N ALA A 116 -5.49 0.62 9.78
CA ALA A 116 -5.85 0.88 8.40
C ALA A 116 -6.16 2.37 8.21
#